data_AF-A0A534MNI0-F1
#
_entry.id   AF-A0A534MNI0-F1
#
_cell.length_a   1.000
_cell.length_b   1.000
_cell.length_c   1.000
_cell.angle_alpha   90.00
_cell.angle_beta   90.00
_cell.angle_gamma   90.00
#
_symmetry.space_group_name_H-M   'P 1'
#
loop_
_entity.id
_entity.type
_entity.pdbx_description
1 polymer ?
#
loop_
_entity_poly.entity_id
_entity_poly.type
_entity_poly.pdbx_seq_one_letter_code
_entity_poly.pdbx_strand_id
1 'polypeptide(L)'
;VMRPEHMRDLARATGASLIKDFHEIRADRLGHAGLVEEIRIGGTKCTIIDRCPDPKVVSLLVLGPGEAAANLYKTLARKAIGAVAASIETPRFLPGGAGAEM
;
A
#
# COMPACT_ATOMS: atom_id res chain seq x y z
N VAL A 1 -14.86 7.13 -6.11
CA VAL A 1 -14.12 8.24 -6.76
C VAL A 1 -12.70 8.25 -6.22
N MET A 2 -11.70 8.38 -7.10
CA MET A 2 -10.28 8.39 -6.73
C MET A 2 -9.95 9.66 -5.93
N ARG A 3 -9.36 9.52 -4.75
CA ARG A 3 -8.96 10.65 -3.91
C ARG A 3 -7.56 11.16 -4.30
N PRO A 4 -7.23 12.44 -4.06
CA PRO A 4 -5.91 12.99 -4.39
C PRO A 4 -4.73 12.25 -3.76
N GLU A 5 -4.92 11.66 -2.58
CA GLU A 5 -3.90 10.82 -1.94
C GLU A 5 -3.56 9.58 -2.77
N HIS A 6 -4.58 8.92 -3.35
CA HIS A 6 -4.39 7.73 -4.18
C HIS A 6 -3.64 8.04 -5.48
N MET A 7 -3.75 9.26 -6.02
CA MET A 7 -3.00 9.66 -7.21
C MET A 7 -1.50 9.76 -6.94
N ARG A 8 -1.10 10.20 -5.73
CA ARG A 8 0.31 10.25 -5.32
C ARG A 8 0.87 8.85 -5.13
N ASP A 9 0.10 7.97 -4.51
CA ASP A 9 0.50 6.58 -4.30
C ASP A 9 0.62 5.84 -5.63
N LEU A 10 -0.31 6.06 -6.57
CA LEU A 10 -0.23 5.48 -7.90
C LEU A 10 1.00 5.98 -8.68
N ALA A 11 1.30 7.27 -8.62
CA ALA A 11 2.49 7.84 -9.25
C ALA A 11 3.77 7.19 -8.69
N ARG A 12 3.85 7.04 -7.37
CA ARG A 12 4.98 6.37 -6.70
C ARG A 12 5.07 4.88 -7.00
N ALA A 13 3.95 4.19 -7.19
CA ALA A 13 3.91 2.78 -7.51
C ALA A 13 4.31 2.48 -8.96
N THR A 14 3.93 3.35 -9.90
CA THR A 14 4.14 3.16 -11.36
C THR A 14 5.37 3.89 -11.91
N GLY A 15 5.98 4.79 -11.12
CA GLY A 15 7.04 5.69 -11.57
C GLY A 15 6.55 6.89 -12.36
N ALA A 16 5.22 7.10 -12.48
CA ALA A 16 4.65 8.25 -13.16
C ALA A 16 4.92 9.56 -12.39
N SER A 17 4.88 10.69 -13.11
CA SER A 17 4.85 12.02 -12.52
C SER A 17 3.43 12.58 -12.46
N LEU A 18 3.10 13.27 -11.37
CA LEU A 18 1.85 14.05 -11.28
C LEU A 18 1.97 15.32 -12.11
N ILE A 19 1.15 15.41 -13.15
CA ILE A 19 1.03 16.57 -14.04
C ILE A 19 -0.26 17.33 -13.76
N LYS A 20 -0.23 18.66 -13.87
CA LYS A 20 -1.40 19.53 -13.66
C LYS A 20 -1.92 20.11 -14.97
N ASP A 21 -1.04 20.29 -15.95
CA ASP A 21 -1.36 20.80 -17.27
C ASP A 21 -1.22 19.67 -18.31
N PHE A 22 -2.11 19.67 -19.29
CA PHE A 22 -2.10 18.69 -20.38
C PHE A 22 -0.94 18.90 -21.36
N HIS A 23 -0.40 20.12 -21.47
CA HIS A 23 0.79 20.41 -22.28
C HIS A 23 2.08 19.82 -21.69
N GLU A 24 2.07 19.43 -20.41
CA GLU A 24 3.21 18.79 -19.74
C GLU A 24 3.27 17.27 -19.95
N ILE A 25 2.29 16.69 -20.65
CA ILE A 25 2.27 15.26 -20.96
C ILE A 25 3.43 14.93 -21.89
N ARG A 26 4.36 14.11 -21.40
CA ARG A 26 5.49 13.59 -22.16
C ARG A 26 5.67 12.11 -21.85
N ALA A 27 6.25 11.36 -22.78
CA ALA A 27 6.51 9.93 -22.62
C ALA A 27 7.35 9.63 -21.37
N ASP A 28 8.29 10.52 -21.01
CA ASP A 28 9.13 10.39 -19.82
C ASP A 28 8.39 10.58 -18.48
N ARG A 29 7.17 11.12 -18.51
CA ARG A 29 6.34 11.39 -17.32
C ARG A 29 5.33 10.27 -17.05
N LEU A 30 5.15 9.33 -17.98
CA LEU A 30 4.20 8.23 -17.87
C LEU A 30 4.79 7.08 -17.05
N GLY A 31 3.97 6.46 -16.20
CA GLY A 31 4.36 5.29 -15.42
C GLY A 31 4.15 3.98 -16.18
N HIS A 32 4.66 2.89 -15.62
CA HIS A 32 4.49 1.55 -16.16
C HIS A 32 3.83 0.61 -15.14
N ALA A 33 2.87 -0.18 -15.62
CA ALA A 33 2.26 -1.28 -14.87
C ALA A 33 2.07 -2.45 -15.84
N GLY A 34 2.49 -3.65 -15.45
CA GLY A 34 2.37 -4.85 -16.28
C GLY A 34 0.96 -5.44 -16.29
N LEU A 35 0.11 -5.08 -15.33
CA LEU A 35 -1.27 -5.54 -15.24
C LEU A 35 -2.17 -4.42 -14.70
N VAL A 36 -3.27 -4.17 -15.39
CA VAL A 36 -4.35 -3.30 -14.92
C VAL A 36 -5.68 -4.00 -15.20
N GLU A 37 -6.42 -4.35 -14.16
CA GLU A 37 -7.70 -5.05 -14.27
C GLU A 37 -8.76 -4.47 -13.31
N GLU A 38 -10.03 -4.49 -13.72
CA GLU A 38 -11.16 -4.19 -12.83
C GLU A 38 -11.75 -5.52 -12.34
N ILE A 39 -11.67 -5.76 -11.04
CA ILE A 39 -12.27 -6.92 -10.39
C ILE A 39 -13.35 -6.49 -9.40
N ARG A 40 -14.32 -7.37 -9.18
CA ARG A 40 -15.35 -7.17 -8.16
C ARG A 40 -15.05 -8.02 -6.95
N ILE A 41 -14.83 -7.36 -5.81
CA ILE A 41 -14.60 -8.02 -4.52
C ILE A 41 -15.70 -7.58 -3.56
N GLY A 42 -16.49 -8.54 -3.04
CA GLY A 42 -17.53 -8.24 -2.05
C GLY A 42 -18.57 -7.21 -2.52
N GLY A 43 -18.91 -7.20 -3.81
CA GLY A 43 -19.84 -6.23 -4.41
C GLY A 43 -19.24 -4.86 -4.73
N THR A 44 -17.98 -4.59 -4.35
CA THR A 44 -17.27 -3.35 -4.67
C THR A 44 -16.39 -3.56 -5.89
N LYS A 45 -16.37 -2.56 -6.80
CA LYS A 45 -15.44 -2.53 -7.93
C LYS A 45 -14.08 -2.01 -7.47
N CYS A 46 -13.03 -2.78 -7.76
CA CYS A 46 -11.66 -2.44 -7.46
C CYS A 46 -10.83 -2.48 -8.75
N THR A 47 -10.01 -1.46 -8.97
CA THR A 47 -9.00 -1.47 -10.04
C THR A 47 -7.69 -1.95 -9.44
N ILE A 48 -7.20 -3.10 -9.90
CA ILE A 48 -5.92 -3.67 -9.50
C ILE A 48 -4.88 -3.21 -10.50
N ILE A 49 -3.79 -2.68 -9.97
CA ILE A 49 -2.64 -2.20 -10.74
C ILE A 49 -1.44 -2.95 -10.16
N ASP A 50 -0.89 -3.86 -10.95
CA ASP A 50 0.11 -4.83 -10.49
C ASP A 50 1.26 -4.98 -11.50
N ARG A 51 2.34 -5.64 -11.08
CA ARG A 51 3.58 -5.82 -11.86
C ARG A 51 4.22 -4.50 -12.27
N CYS A 52 4.27 -3.55 -11.35
CA CYS A 52 5.07 -2.33 -11.52
C CYS A 52 6.58 -2.66 -11.34
N PRO A 53 7.50 -2.09 -12.13
CA PRO A 53 8.93 -2.48 -12.10
C PRO A 53 9.65 -2.19 -10.77
N ASP A 54 9.39 -1.04 -10.15
CA ASP A 54 9.92 -0.64 -8.84
C ASP A 54 8.81 0.05 -8.04
N PRO A 55 7.95 -0.72 -7.35
CA PRO A 55 6.84 -0.15 -6.60
C PRO A 55 7.33 0.42 -5.27
N LYS A 56 7.44 1.75 -5.16
CA LYS A 56 7.72 2.42 -3.86
C LYS A 56 6.52 2.43 -2.91
N VAL A 57 5.34 2.07 -3.40
CA VAL A 57 4.11 1.95 -2.64
C VAL A 57 3.40 0.66 -3.03
N VAL A 58 2.94 -0.07 -2.02
CA VAL A 58 2.13 -1.28 -2.19
C VAL A 58 0.82 -1.12 -1.43
N SER A 59 -0.26 -1.71 -1.95
CA SER A 59 -1.58 -1.66 -1.34
C SER A 59 -1.96 -3.02 -0.76
N LEU A 60 -2.43 -3.05 0.49
CA LEU A 60 -2.98 -4.24 1.12
C LEU A 60 -4.50 -4.10 1.28
N LEU A 61 -5.26 -4.94 0.59
CA LEU A 61 -6.70 -5.02 0.75
C LEU A 61 -7.05 -5.97 1.91
N VAL A 62 -7.67 -5.45 2.96
CA VAL A 62 -8.10 -6.24 4.13
C VAL A 62 -9.62 -6.40 4.08
N LEU A 63 -10.08 -7.65 4.07
CA LEU A 63 -11.49 -8.02 4.12
C LEU A 63 -11.81 -8.60 5.50
N GLY A 64 -12.99 -8.30 6.02
CA GLY A 64 -13.47 -8.84 7.30
C GLY A 64 -14.98 -9.10 7.25
N PRO A 65 -15.51 -9.97 8.13
CA PRO A 65 -16.93 -10.32 8.18
C PRO A 65 -17.85 -9.15 8.57
N GLY A 66 -17.28 -8.04 9.03
CA GLY A 66 -17.97 -6.79 9.32
C GLY A 66 -16.96 -5.66 9.53
N GLU A 67 -17.43 -4.42 9.64
CA GLU A 67 -16.58 -3.23 9.74
C GLU A 67 -15.65 -3.30 10.96
N ALA A 68 -16.16 -3.73 12.12
CA ALA A 68 -15.38 -3.86 13.34
C ALA A 68 -14.20 -4.84 13.18
N ALA A 69 -14.45 -6.02 12.59
CA ALA A 69 -13.42 -7.01 12.35
C ALA A 69 -12.40 -6.54 11.29
N ALA A 70 -12.86 -5.94 10.20
CA ALA A 70 -11.98 -5.40 9.16
C ALA A 70 -11.05 -4.30 9.71
N ASN A 71 -11.57 -3.41 10.55
CA ASN A 71 -10.77 -2.37 11.20
C ASN A 71 -9.75 -2.93 12.20
N LEU A 72 -10.12 -3.99 12.94
CA LEU A 72 -9.18 -4.72 13.81
C LEU A 72 -8.06 -5.33 12.98
N TYR A 73 -8.37 -6.07 11.91
CA TYR A 73 -7.37 -6.71 11.05
C TYR A 73 -6.44 -5.69 10.39
N LYS A 74 -6.97 -4.56 9.91
CA LYS A 74 -6.17 -3.45 9.39
C LYS A 74 -5.18 -2.93 10.43
N THR A 75 -5.63 -2.78 11.68
CA THR A 75 -4.79 -2.31 12.78
C THR A 75 -3.69 -3.32 13.11
N LEU A 76 -4.04 -4.61 13.20
CA LEU A 76 -3.10 -5.69 13.48
C LEU A 76 -2.05 -5.84 12.38
N ALA A 77 -2.47 -5.80 11.11
CA ALA A 77 -1.55 -5.84 9.97
C ALA A 77 -0.55 -4.68 10.00
N ARG A 78 -1.02 -3.46 10.30
CA ARG A 78 -0.14 -2.29 10.43
C ARG A 78 0.86 -2.43 11.58
N LYS A 79 0.44 -2.99 12.72
CA LYS A 79 1.33 -3.28 13.86
C LYS A 79 2.38 -4.33 13.50
N ALA A 80 1.97 -5.42 12.84
CA ALA A 80 2.87 -6.49 12.44
C ALA A 80 3.94 -6.00 11.44
N ILE A 81 3.53 -5.25 10.41
CA ILE A 81 4.45 -4.64 9.45
C ILE A 81 5.42 -3.70 10.17
N GLY A 82 4.93 -2.86 11.08
CA GLY A 82 5.78 -1.96 11.87
C GLY A 82 6.80 -2.71 12.73
N ALA A 83 6.41 -3.81 13.36
CA ALA A 83 7.32 -4.63 14.17
C ALA A 83 8.42 -5.28 13.31
N VAL A 84 8.08 -5.78 12.12
CA VAL A 84 9.05 -6.34 11.17
C VAL A 84 9.95 -5.26 10.58
N ALA A 85 9.43 -4.07 10.30
CA ALA A 85 10.26 -2.95 9.87
C ALA A 85 11.29 -2.58 10.94
N ALA A 86 10.84 -2.44 12.20
CA ALA A 86 11.71 -2.12 13.33
C ALA A 86 12.79 -3.18 13.56
N SER A 87 12.49 -4.47 13.36
CA SER A 87 13.49 -5.53 13.50
C SER A 87 14.57 -5.50 12.42
N ILE A 88 14.25 -5.01 11.23
CA ILE A 88 15.19 -4.84 10.13
C ILE A 88 16.04 -3.58 10.36
N GLU A 89 15.41 -2.47 10.77
CA GLU A 89 16.09 -1.19 11.02
C GLU A 89 17.03 -1.27 12.22
N THR A 90 16.61 -1.95 13.30
CA THR A 90 17.41 -2.19 14.50
C THR A 90 17.40 -3.69 14.83
N PRO A 91 18.46 -4.44 14.47
CA PRO A 91 18.51 -5.89 14.67
C PRO A 91 18.87 -6.26 16.11
N ARG A 92 18.14 -5.69 17.08
CA ARG A 92 18.25 -5.99 18.52
C ARG A 92 16.88 -6.27 19.09
N PHE A 93 16.81 -7.26 19.97
CA PHE A 93 15.56 -7.79 20.49
C PHE A 93 15.67 -7.94 21.99
N LEU A 94 14.54 -7.78 22.67
CA LEU A 94 14.39 -8.10 24.08
C LEU A 94 13.31 -9.18 24.23
N PRO A 95 13.43 -10.06 25.23
CA PRO A 95 12.36 -11.00 25.55
C PRO A 95 11.10 -10.24 25.96
N GLY A 96 9.95 -10.67 25.43
CA GLY A 96 8.64 -10.15 25.83
C GLY A 96 8.16 -10.74 27.16
N GLY A 97 6.90 -10.48 27.51
CA GLY A 97 6.24 -11.13 28.65
C GLY A 97 6.89 -10.83 30.00
N ALA A 98 7.27 -9.58 30.24
CA ALA A 98 7.99 -9.09 31.43
C ALA A 98 9.44 -9.61 31.60
N GLY A 99 9.97 -10.43 30.69
CA GLY A 99 11.35 -10.93 30.79
C GLY A 99 12.45 -9.88 30.58
N ALA A 100 12.11 -8.68 30.11
CA ALA A 100 13.04 -7.56 29.95
C ALA A 100 12.94 -6.51 31.07
N GLU A 101 11.87 -6.57 31.88
CA GLU A 101 11.63 -5.64 32.99
C GLU A 101 11.93 -6.27 34.37
N MET A 102 12.38 -7.52 34.37
CA MET A 102 12.81 -8.30 35.54
C MET A 102 14.29 -8.63 35.43
#